data_AF-A0A238C414-F1
#
_entry.id   AF-A0A238C414-F1
#
_cell.length_a   1.000
_cell.length_b   1.000
_cell.length_c   1.000
_cell.angle_alpha   90.00
_cell.angle_beta   90.00
_cell.angle_gamma   90.00
#
_symmetry.space_group_name_H-M   'P 1'
#
loop_
_entity.id
_entity.type
_entity.pdbx_description
1 polymer ?
#
loop_
_entity_poly.entity_id
_entity_poly.type
_entity_poly.pdbx_seq_one_letter_code
_entity_poly.pdbx_strand_id
1 'polypeptide(L)'
;MRHRPNKAILFRSENFLQLSPSNDALRITEEEGDTKIEYDIKVECGKNYYGEECTIFCNPSIGGFHLKCSPDGQRLCENGWSGKNCNDPICANGCINGYCVSPGTCICRSGWQGNSCDRCKPQVGCEHGYCNKPNECICEKNWGGTYCDR
;
A
#
# COMPACT_ATOMS: atom_id res chain seq x y z
N MET A 1 -49.02 -48.48 -8.05
CA MET A 1 -48.01 -47.40 -8.06
C MET A 1 -47.20 -47.51 -6.78
N ARG A 2 -45.88 -47.68 -6.87
CA ARG A 2 -45.00 -47.86 -5.69
C ARG A 2 -44.86 -46.53 -4.96
N HIS A 3 -45.38 -46.45 -3.73
CA HIS A 3 -45.01 -45.38 -2.79
C HIS A 3 -43.53 -45.53 -2.47
N ARG A 4 -42.71 -44.57 -2.91
CA ARG A 4 -41.32 -44.44 -2.44
C ARG A 4 -41.37 -44.00 -0.96
N PRO A 5 -40.58 -44.61 -0.07
CA PRO A 5 -40.67 -44.36 1.36
C PRO A 5 -40.41 -42.89 1.68
N ASN A 6 -41.25 -42.37 2.58
CA ASN A 6 -41.13 -41.06 3.20
C ASN A 6 -39.71 -40.87 3.73
N LYS A 7 -39.06 -39.74 3.38
CA LYS A 7 -37.81 -39.35 4.04
C LYS A 7 -38.10 -39.15 5.53
N ALA A 8 -37.47 -39.94 6.39
CA ALA A 8 -37.48 -39.71 7.84
C ALA A 8 -36.32 -38.75 8.17
N ILE A 9 -36.61 -37.72 8.98
CA ILE A 9 -35.58 -36.83 9.51
C ILE A 9 -34.98 -37.53 10.73
N LEU A 10 -33.69 -37.84 10.68
CA LEU A 10 -32.98 -38.50 11.76
C LEU A 10 -32.58 -37.50 12.86
N PHE A 11 -32.31 -36.26 12.47
CA PHE A 11 -31.75 -35.24 13.34
C PHE A 11 -31.98 -33.84 12.72
N ARG A 12 -32.29 -32.84 13.54
CA ARG A 12 -32.42 -31.44 13.10
C ARG A 12 -31.79 -30.52 14.15
N SER A 13 -30.66 -29.90 13.79
CA SER A 13 -30.06 -28.83 14.60
C SER A 13 -30.97 -27.60 14.61
N GLU A 14 -31.19 -27.01 15.79
CA GLU A 14 -31.79 -25.68 15.96
C GLU A 14 -30.78 -24.64 16.47
N ASN A 15 -29.49 -24.98 16.45
CA ASN A 15 -28.43 -24.09 16.92
C ASN A 15 -28.11 -23.02 15.88
N PHE A 16 -28.26 -21.76 16.27
CA PHE A 16 -27.78 -20.62 15.50
C PHE A 16 -26.36 -20.29 15.91
N LEU A 17 -25.42 -20.50 15.00
CA LEU A 17 -24.01 -20.24 15.21
C LEU A 17 -23.60 -19.00 14.43
N GLN A 18 -22.98 -18.06 15.12
CA GLN A 18 -22.28 -16.95 14.47
C GLN A 18 -20.90 -17.45 14.06
N LEU A 19 -20.65 -17.52 12.75
CA LEU A 19 -19.42 -18.04 12.19
C LEU A 19 -18.67 -16.93 11.48
N SER A 20 -17.38 -16.80 11.78
CA SER A 20 -16.46 -15.94 11.06
C SER A 20 -15.39 -16.78 10.36
N PRO A 21 -14.75 -16.24 9.30
CA PRO A 21 -13.64 -16.90 8.63
C PRO A 21 -12.50 -17.21 9.60
N SER A 22 -12.00 -18.44 9.55
CA SER A 22 -10.91 -18.89 10.43
C SER A 22 -10.01 -19.89 9.71
N ASN A 23 -8.74 -19.93 10.12
CA ASN A 23 -7.80 -20.94 9.67
C ASN A 23 -8.14 -22.34 10.21
N ASP A 24 -8.76 -22.38 11.39
CA ASP A 24 -9.11 -23.61 12.09
C ASP A 24 -10.58 -23.98 11.88
N ALA A 25 -10.84 -25.28 11.74
CA ALA A 25 -12.21 -25.79 11.67
C ALA A 25 -12.81 -25.87 13.09
N LEU A 26 -14.07 -25.45 13.23
CA LEU A 26 -14.85 -25.60 14.45
C LEU A 26 -15.51 -26.99 14.44
N ARG A 27 -15.13 -27.85 15.39
CA ARG A 27 -15.80 -29.12 15.61
C ARG A 27 -17.06 -28.93 16.44
N ILE A 28 -18.17 -29.44 15.93
CA ILE A 28 -19.49 -29.37 16.56
C ILE A 28 -19.98 -30.78 16.81
N THR A 29 -20.48 -30.98 18.03
CA THR A 29 -21.07 -32.22 18.48
C THR A 29 -22.48 -31.91 18.96
N GLU A 30 -23.48 -32.58 18.40
CA GLU A 30 -24.87 -32.44 18.81
C GLU A 30 -25.45 -33.81 19.17
N GLU A 31 -26.26 -33.84 20.23
CA GLU A 31 -26.81 -35.06 20.82
C GLU A 31 -28.32 -34.90 21.02
N GLU A 32 -29.10 -35.88 20.53
CA GLU A 32 -30.55 -35.95 20.69
C GLU A 32 -30.94 -37.39 21.05
N GLY A 33 -31.28 -37.62 22.32
CA GLY A 33 -31.53 -38.97 22.84
C GLY A 33 -30.29 -39.87 22.72
N ASP A 34 -30.46 -41.04 22.09
CA ASP A 34 -29.36 -41.98 21.82
C ASP A 34 -28.60 -41.68 20.50
N THR A 35 -28.96 -40.59 19.82
CA THR A 35 -28.34 -40.19 18.56
C THR A 35 -27.31 -39.09 18.80
N LYS A 36 -26.13 -39.24 18.21
CA LYS A 36 -25.04 -38.28 18.26
C LYS A 36 -24.55 -37.98 16.84
N ILE A 37 -24.36 -36.71 16.53
CA ILE A 37 -23.73 -36.25 15.29
C ILE A 37 -22.51 -35.39 15.62
N GLU A 38 -21.41 -35.63 14.89
CA GLU A 38 -20.19 -34.83 14.97
C GLU A 38 -19.80 -34.38 13.57
N TYR A 39 -19.53 -33.09 13.40
CA TYR A 39 -19.11 -32.52 12.14
C TYR A 39 -18.21 -31.31 12.36
N ASP A 40 -17.36 -31.02 11.39
CA ASP A 40 -16.46 -29.86 11.42
C ASP A 40 -16.96 -28.81 10.43
N ILE A 41 -17.05 -27.55 10.87
CA ILE A 41 -17.37 -26.40 10.02
C ILE A 41 -16.15 -25.50 9.89
N LYS A 42 -15.84 -25.09 8.66
CA LYS A 42 -14.85 -24.05 8.38
C LYS A 42 -15.42 -23.03 7.42
N VAL A 43 -15.24 -21.75 7.75
CA VAL A 43 -15.57 -20.63 6.87
C VAL A 43 -14.26 -20.03 6.37
N GLU A 44 -14.17 -19.82 5.06
CA GLU A 44 -13.02 -19.22 4.41
C GLU A 44 -13.50 -18.10 3.49
N CYS A 45 -12.73 -17.01 3.43
CA CYS A 45 -13.02 -15.95 2.47
C CYS A 45 -12.67 -16.38 1.05
N GLY A 46 -13.38 -15.78 0.08
CA GLY A 46 -12.99 -15.87 -1.32
C GLY A 46 -11.60 -15.31 -1.57
N LYS A 47 -10.98 -15.68 -2.70
CA LYS A 47 -9.64 -15.21 -3.06
C LYS A 47 -9.58 -13.68 -3.02
N ASN A 48 -8.56 -13.14 -2.35
CA ASN A 48 -8.31 -11.70 -2.17
C ASN A 48 -9.35 -10.95 -1.31
N TYR A 49 -10.25 -11.67 -0.63
CA TYR A 49 -11.17 -11.11 0.34
C TYR A 49 -10.73 -11.45 1.77
N TYR A 50 -10.96 -10.50 2.68
CA TYR A 50 -10.47 -10.53 4.06
C TYR A 50 -11.50 -9.90 5.01
N GLY A 51 -11.21 -9.99 6.30
CA GLY A 51 -12.05 -9.50 7.38
C GLY A 51 -13.11 -10.51 7.83
N GLU A 52 -13.76 -10.21 8.94
CA GLU A 52 -14.74 -11.12 9.58
C GLU A 52 -15.96 -11.39 8.70
N GLU A 53 -16.31 -10.45 7.82
CA GLU A 53 -17.44 -10.55 6.88
C GLU A 53 -16.97 -10.81 5.43
N CYS A 54 -15.67 -11.06 5.21
CA CYS A 54 -15.07 -11.20 3.88
C CYS A 54 -15.39 -10.04 2.90
N THR A 55 -15.55 -8.82 3.41
CA THR A 55 -15.92 -7.64 2.58
C THR A 55 -14.71 -6.81 2.15
N ILE A 56 -13.54 -7.04 2.73
CA ILE A 56 -12.33 -6.26 2.47
C ILE A 56 -11.58 -6.88 1.30
N PHE A 57 -11.55 -6.19 0.15
CA PHE A 57 -10.83 -6.68 -1.03
C PHE A 57 -9.41 -6.11 -1.14
N CYS A 58 -8.43 -7.00 -1.17
CA CYS A 58 -7.03 -6.69 -1.39
C CYS A 58 -6.37 -7.70 -2.31
N ASN A 59 -5.92 -7.26 -3.48
CA ASN A 59 -5.21 -8.11 -4.44
C ASN A 59 -3.82 -7.49 -4.73
N PRO A 60 -2.73 -8.11 -4.25
CA PRO A 60 -1.39 -7.58 -4.45
C PRO A 60 -0.90 -7.73 -5.90
N SER A 61 -1.57 -8.55 -6.71
CA SER A 61 -1.25 -8.74 -8.13
C SER A 61 -2.03 -7.79 -9.06
N ILE A 62 -2.73 -6.79 -8.52
CA ILE A 62 -3.32 -5.73 -9.34
C ILE A 62 -2.21 -4.88 -9.95
N GLY A 63 -2.20 -4.83 -11.28
CA GLY A 63 -1.05 -4.46 -12.10
C GLY A 63 -0.30 -3.19 -11.69
N GLY A 64 1.02 -3.33 -11.59
CA GLY A 64 1.98 -2.22 -11.48
C GLY A 64 2.03 -1.52 -10.12
N PHE A 65 1.30 -2.01 -9.12
CA PHE A 65 1.24 -1.37 -7.80
C PHE A 65 2.20 -2.04 -6.81
N HIS A 66 2.91 -1.25 -6.01
CA HIS A 66 3.84 -1.74 -4.99
C HIS A 66 3.11 -2.03 -3.68
N LEU A 67 2.21 -3.02 -3.73
CA LEU A 67 1.21 -3.30 -2.70
C LEU A 67 1.39 -4.70 -2.10
N LYS A 68 1.21 -4.79 -0.78
CA LYS A 68 0.99 -6.02 -0.02
C LYS A 68 -0.33 -5.94 0.75
N CYS A 69 -0.91 -7.10 1.04
CA CYS A 69 -2.11 -7.21 1.85
C CYS A 69 -1.73 -7.73 3.23
N SER A 70 -2.20 -7.08 4.28
CA SER A 70 -2.10 -7.60 5.64
C SER A 70 -3.09 -8.76 5.85
N PRO A 71 -2.98 -9.52 6.96
CA PRO A 71 -3.91 -10.60 7.27
C PRO A 71 -5.38 -10.16 7.42
N ASP A 72 -5.62 -8.92 7.82
CA ASP A 72 -6.94 -8.28 7.89
C ASP A 72 -7.39 -7.64 6.57
N GLY A 73 -6.57 -7.70 5.52
CA GLY A 73 -6.87 -7.18 4.19
C GLY A 73 -6.56 -5.70 3.99
N GLN A 74 -5.92 -5.04 4.96
CA GLN A 74 -5.42 -3.69 4.78
C GLN A 74 -4.37 -3.64 3.68
N ARG A 75 -4.45 -2.60 2.86
CA ARG A 75 -3.47 -2.30 1.82
C ARG A 75 -2.23 -1.66 2.45
N LEU A 76 -1.08 -2.31 2.28
CA LEU A 76 0.21 -1.86 2.78
C LEU A 76 1.14 -1.59 1.59
N CYS A 77 1.68 -0.38 1.51
CA CYS A 77 2.67 -0.06 0.48
C CYS A 77 4.02 -0.69 0.80
N GLU A 78 4.72 -1.16 -0.22
CA GLU A 78 6.09 -1.63 -0.08
C GLU A 78 7.03 -0.48 0.32
N ASN A 79 8.17 -0.84 0.90
CA ASN A 79 9.16 0.14 1.33
C ASN A 79 9.55 1.08 0.19
N GLY A 80 9.48 2.39 0.46
CA GLY A 80 9.79 3.42 -0.52
C GLY A 80 8.62 3.84 -1.41
N TRP A 81 7.42 3.27 -1.23
CA TRP A 81 6.21 3.62 -1.96
C TRP A 81 5.11 4.14 -1.05
N SER A 82 4.23 4.96 -1.62
CA SER A 82 3.18 5.67 -0.90
C SER A 82 1.98 5.97 -1.81
N GLY A 83 1.00 6.70 -1.27
CA GLY A 83 -0.23 7.05 -1.96
C GLY A 83 -1.29 5.97 -1.85
N LYS A 84 -2.52 6.30 -2.28
CA LYS A 84 -3.71 5.42 -2.14
C LYS A 84 -3.55 4.06 -2.84
N ASN A 85 -2.77 4.03 -3.91
CA ASN A 85 -2.54 2.84 -4.73
C ASN A 85 -1.08 2.35 -4.66
N CYS A 86 -0.25 2.88 -3.75
CA CYS A 86 1.16 2.49 -3.61
C CYS A 86 1.98 2.66 -4.91
N ASN A 87 1.76 3.78 -5.60
CA ASN A 87 2.44 4.12 -6.86
C ASN A 87 3.26 5.40 -6.78
N ASP A 88 3.18 6.10 -5.66
CA ASP A 88 3.88 7.36 -5.48
C ASP A 88 5.22 7.04 -4.78
N PRO A 89 6.36 7.21 -5.46
CA PRO A 89 7.65 6.95 -4.84
C PRO A 89 7.91 7.95 -3.72
N ILE A 90 8.47 7.47 -2.61
CA ILE A 90 8.94 8.30 -1.52
C ILE A 90 10.35 8.79 -1.87
N CYS A 91 10.53 10.10 -1.93
CA CYS A 91 11.80 10.71 -2.31
C CYS A 91 12.89 10.51 -1.24
N ALA A 92 14.14 10.79 -1.61
CA ALA A 92 15.25 10.81 -0.66
C ALA A 92 14.93 11.72 0.54
N ASN A 93 15.39 11.33 1.73
CA ASN A 93 15.21 12.14 2.94
C ASN A 93 15.80 13.54 2.74
N GLY A 94 15.01 14.56 3.05
CA GLY A 94 15.41 15.96 2.89
C GLY A 94 15.35 16.49 1.46
N CYS A 95 14.68 15.81 0.52
CA CYS A 95 14.43 16.36 -0.82
C CYS A 95 13.49 17.58 -0.75
N ILE A 96 14.02 18.80 -0.83
CA ILE A 96 13.25 20.04 -0.63
C ILE A 96 12.67 20.56 -1.95
N ASN A 97 13.54 20.92 -2.90
CA ASN A 97 13.14 21.49 -4.19
C ASN A 97 13.31 20.51 -5.35
N GLY A 98 13.05 19.24 -5.07
CA GLY A 98 13.15 18.16 -6.03
C GLY A 98 11.84 17.39 -6.22
N TYR A 99 11.93 16.35 -7.03
CA TYR A 99 10.93 15.30 -7.18
C TYR A 99 11.64 13.97 -7.38
N CYS A 100 10.93 12.86 -7.25
CA CYS A 100 11.48 11.53 -7.45
C CYS A 100 10.61 10.74 -8.41
N VAL A 101 11.25 9.96 -9.27
CA VAL A 101 10.59 9.00 -10.17
C VAL A 101 10.79 7.56 -9.71
N SER A 102 11.67 7.37 -8.72
CA SER A 102 11.90 6.10 -8.04
C SER A 102 12.20 6.36 -6.56
N PRO A 103 11.93 5.40 -5.66
CA PRO A 103 12.15 5.57 -4.24
C PRO A 103 13.59 5.98 -3.90
N GLY A 104 13.75 6.86 -2.91
CA GLY A 104 15.05 7.28 -2.40
C GLY A 104 15.86 8.17 -3.35
N THR A 105 15.29 8.62 -4.46
CA THR A 105 15.94 9.59 -5.37
C THR A 105 15.48 11.02 -5.10
N CYS A 106 16.26 12.00 -5.55
CA CYS A 106 15.87 13.40 -5.54
C CYS A 106 16.43 14.07 -6.80
N ILE A 107 15.55 14.39 -7.74
CA ILE A 107 15.84 15.08 -8.99
C ILE A 107 15.50 16.55 -8.79
N CYS A 108 16.49 17.43 -8.87
CA CYS A 108 16.29 18.85 -8.62
C CYS A 108 15.48 19.52 -9.71
N ARG A 109 14.56 20.38 -9.30
CA ARG A 109 13.88 21.31 -10.21
C ARG A 109 14.90 22.31 -10.75
N SER A 110 14.56 22.91 -11.89
CA SER A 110 15.40 23.94 -12.51
C SER A 110 15.75 25.05 -11.51
N GLY A 111 17.03 25.44 -11.48
CA GLY A 111 17.57 26.43 -10.55
C GLY A 111 17.92 25.90 -9.14
N TRP A 112 17.82 24.59 -8.89
CA TRP A 112 18.28 23.93 -7.65
C TRP A 112 19.34 22.86 -7.92
N GLN A 113 20.16 22.56 -6.92
CA GLN A 113 21.25 21.59 -6.98
C GLN A 113 21.60 21.02 -5.59
N GLY A 114 22.49 20.04 -5.57
CA GLY A 114 22.85 19.28 -4.38
C GLY A 114 22.03 18.00 -4.23
N ASN A 115 22.47 17.09 -3.37
CA ASN A 115 21.84 15.77 -3.19
C ASN A 115 20.39 15.86 -2.68
N SER A 116 20.09 16.94 -1.97
CA SER A 116 18.78 17.22 -1.35
C SER A 116 18.02 18.35 -2.05
N CYS A 117 18.56 18.90 -3.14
CA CYS A 117 18.01 20.05 -3.86
C CYS A 117 17.72 21.25 -2.93
N ASP A 118 18.61 21.45 -1.97
CA ASP A 118 18.55 22.46 -0.93
C ASP A 118 19.37 23.70 -1.28
N ARG A 119 20.28 23.60 -2.26
CA ARG A 119 21.12 24.71 -2.72
C ARG A 119 20.60 25.27 -4.03
N CYS A 120 20.60 26.59 -4.16
CA CYS A 120 20.32 27.21 -5.45
C CYS A 120 21.43 26.89 -6.44
N LYS A 121 21.07 26.78 -7.71
CA LYS A 121 21.97 26.74 -8.84
C LYS A 121 22.00 28.14 -9.47
N PRO A 122 23.18 28.78 -9.59
CA PRO A 122 23.30 30.05 -10.28
C PRO A 122 22.79 29.96 -11.72
N GLN A 123 22.45 31.09 -12.31
CA GLN A 123 22.03 31.12 -13.71
C GLN A 123 23.10 30.52 -14.64
N VAL A 124 22.66 29.97 -15.76
CA VAL A 124 23.59 29.44 -16.77
C VAL A 124 24.50 30.56 -17.28
N GLY A 125 25.81 30.30 -17.29
CA GLY A 125 26.83 31.26 -17.69
C GLY A 125 27.41 32.09 -16.54
N CYS A 126 26.92 31.95 -15.31
CA CYS A 126 27.52 32.62 -14.15
C CYS A 126 28.94 32.08 -13.91
N GLU A 127 29.97 32.91 -14.09
CA GLU A 127 31.37 32.49 -13.94
C GLU A 127 31.88 32.76 -12.52
N HIS A 128 31.89 34.02 -12.09
CA HIS A 128 32.40 34.45 -10.79
C HIS A 128 31.31 35.03 -9.88
N GLY A 129 30.27 34.23 -9.64
CA GLY A 129 29.15 34.62 -8.81
C GLY A 129 28.47 33.46 -8.09
N TYR A 130 27.65 33.81 -7.10
CA TYR A 130 26.86 32.88 -6.30
C TYR A 130 25.37 33.22 -6.39
N CYS A 131 24.52 32.47 -5.69
CA CYS A 131 23.09 32.71 -5.65
C CYS A 131 22.55 32.65 -4.22
N ASN A 132 21.48 33.40 -3.93
CA ASN A 132 20.66 33.19 -2.74
C ASN A 132 19.30 32.58 -3.11
N LYS A 133 18.83 32.86 -4.33
CA LYS A 133 17.63 32.27 -4.93
C LYS A 133 17.98 31.58 -6.26
N PRO A 134 17.12 30.65 -6.73
CA PRO A 134 17.32 29.97 -8.01
C PRO A 134 17.54 30.93 -9.17
N ASN A 135 18.50 30.62 -10.04
CA ASN A 135 18.81 31.38 -11.25
C ASN A 135 19.27 32.83 -11.01
N GLU A 136 19.81 33.15 -9.84
CA GLU A 136 20.55 34.40 -9.60
C GLU A 136 22.04 34.24 -9.99
N CYS A 137 22.72 35.38 -10.17
CA CYS A 137 24.18 35.45 -10.25
C CYS A 137 24.62 36.75 -9.57
N ILE A 138 25.02 36.62 -8.31
CA ILE A 138 25.50 37.71 -7.47
C ILE A 138 27.02 37.67 -7.56
N CYS A 139 27.61 38.71 -8.17
CA CYS A 139 29.04 38.71 -8.43
C CYS A 139 29.87 38.76 -7.16
N GLU A 140 30.96 38.01 -7.18
CA GLU A 140 31.99 38.09 -6.16
C GLU A 140 32.70 39.44 -6.20
N LYS A 141 33.48 39.72 -5.16
CA LYS A 141 34.21 40.98 -5.08
C LYS A 141 35.16 41.14 -6.29
N ASN A 142 35.10 42.31 -6.92
CA ASN A 142 35.86 42.70 -8.11
C ASN A 142 35.39 42.07 -9.44
N TRP A 143 34.25 41.38 -9.46
CA TRP A 143 33.60 40.90 -10.68
C TRP A 143 32.32 41.68 -10.97
N GLY A 144 31.94 41.78 -12.25
CA GLY A 144 30.76 42.49 -12.72
C GLY A 144 30.22 41.96 -14.05
N GLY A 145 29.14 42.60 -14.51
CA GLY A 145 28.36 42.11 -15.65
C GLY A 145 27.23 41.16 -15.24
N THR A 146 26.30 40.88 -16.16
CA THR A 146 25.14 40.02 -15.87
C THR A 146 25.56 38.60 -15.50
N TYR A 147 26.67 38.10 -16.05
CA TYR A 147 27.18 36.76 -15.84
C TYR A 147 28.42 36.71 -14.93
N CYS A 148 28.80 37.84 -14.34
CA CYS A 148 30.01 37.98 -13.53
C CYS A 148 31.27 37.50 -14.27
N ASP A 149 31.38 37.93 -15.52
CA ASP A 149 32.39 37.56 -16.51
C ASP A 149 33.40 38.68 -16.78
N ARG A 150 33.32 39.80 -16.04
CA ARG A 150 34.12 41.02 -16.28
C ARG A 150 34.67 41.65 -15.01
#